data_AF-A0A6V8MD43-F1
#
_entry.id   AF-A0A6V8MD43-F1
#
_cell.length_a   1.000
_cell.length_b   1.000
_cell.length_c   1.000
_cell.angle_alpha   90.00
_cell.angle_beta   90.00
_cell.angle_gamma   90.00
#
_symmetry.space_group_name_H-M   'P 1'
#
loop_
_entity.id
_entity.type
_entity.pdbx_description
1 polymer ?
#
loop_
_entity_poly.entity_id
_entity_poly.type
_entity_poly.pdbx_seq_one_letter_code
_entity_poly.pdbx_strand_id
1 'polypeptide(L)'
;MNLWLLFAAIILLSMLPCIWVCLTGRIMERFVALQMAQVLTALVLLLCAQGYQRDIYYDVVLVLSVLAFASGLVYLRFLERWL
;
A
#
# COMPACT_ATOMS: atom_id res chain seq x y z
N MET A 1 -19.26 12.92 10.47
CA MET A 1 -18.32 12.52 9.39
C MET A 1 -16.92 12.78 9.90
N ASN A 2 -16.15 11.74 10.20
CA ASN A 2 -14.81 11.92 10.78
C ASN A 2 -13.84 12.39 9.69
N LEU A 3 -13.07 13.46 9.93
CA LEU A 3 -12.04 13.95 8.98
C LEU A 3 -11.12 12.82 8.51
N TRP A 4 -10.81 11.89 9.42
CA TRP A 4 -10.02 10.69 9.17
C TRP A 4 -10.57 9.80 8.03
N LEU A 5 -11.89 9.61 7.98
CA LEU A 5 -12.55 8.82 6.92
C LEU A 5 -12.54 9.57 5.58
N LEU A 6 -12.63 10.91 5.62
CA LEU A 6 -12.50 11.73 4.41
C LEU A 6 -11.08 11.61 3.82
N PHE A 7 -10.04 11.71 4.65
CA PHE A 7 -8.66 11.51 4.20
C PHE A 7 -8.43 10.08 3.68
N ALA A 8 -8.99 9.06 4.34
CA ALA A 8 -8.92 7.69 3.85
C ALA A 8 -9.56 7.54 2.46
N ALA A 9 -10.71 8.16 2.22
CA ALA A 9 -11.38 8.16 0.92
C ALA A 9 -10.55 8.87 -0.17
N ILE A 10 -9.90 10.00 0.16
CA ILE A 10 -9.03 10.73 -0.77
C ILE A 10 -7.83 9.86 -1.18
N ILE A 11 -7.19 9.20 -0.22
CA ILE A 11 -6.04 8.31 -0.49
C ILE A 11 -6.47 7.09 -1.32
N LEU A 12 -7.65 6.53 -1.06
CA LEU A 12 -8.24 5.48 -1.90
C LEU A 12 -8.43 5.93 -3.35
N LEU A 13 -8.88 7.17 -3.56
CA LEU A 13 -9.03 7.74 -4.90
C LEU A 13 -7.67 7.89 -5.60
N SER A 14 -6.62 8.19 -4.84
CA SER A 14 -5.24 8.23 -5.33
C SER A 14 -4.65 6.84 -5.68
N MET A 15 -5.28 5.72 -5.29
CA MET A 15 -4.87 4.39 -5.77
C MET A 15 -5.23 4.14 -7.24
N LEU A 16 -6.24 4.82 -7.79
CA LEU A 16 -6.65 4.65 -9.19
C LEU A 16 -5.50 4.87 -10.20
N PRO A 17 -4.70 5.96 -10.12
CA PRO A 17 -3.53 6.12 -10.99
C PRO A 17 -2.46 5.05 -10.74
N CYS A 18 -2.27 4.56 -9.51
CA CYS A 18 -1.32 3.46 -9.25
C CYS A 18 -1.76 2.16 -9.94
N ILE A 19 -3.05 1.83 -9.93
CA ILE A 19 -3.61 0.67 -10.62
C ILE A 19 -3.42 0.81 -12.13
N TRP A 20 -3.63 2.02 -12.66
CA TRP A 20 -3.42 2.30 -14.07
C TRP A 20 -1.96 2.06 -14.50
N VAL A 21 -1.00 2.60 -13.75
CA VAL A 21 0.44 2.42 -14.01
C VAL A 21 0.86 0.95 -13.85
N CYS A 22 0.29 0.22 -12.89
CA CYS A 22 0.50 -1.24 -12.76
C CYS A 22 0.09 -2.02 -14.02
N LEU A 23 -0.95 -1.57 -14.74
CA LEU A 23 -1.42 -2.25 -15.94
C LEU A 23 -0.60 -1.86 -17.19
N THR A 24 -0.18 -0.60 -17.30
CA THR A 24 0.43 -0.06 -18.52
C THR A 24 1.97 -0.01 -18.53
N GLY A 25 2.63 0.00 -17.37
CA GLY A 25 4.08 0.21 -17.27
C GLY A 25 4.96 -1.01 -17.61
N ARG A 26 6.26 -0.76 -17.75
CA ARG A 26 7.32 -1.79 -17.85
C ARG A 26 7.50 -2.52 -16.51
N ILE A 27 8.20 -3.66 -16.49
CA ILE A 27 8.41 -4.51 -15.29
C ILE A 27 8.83 -3.70 -14.05
N MET A 28 9.79 -2.77 -14.20
CA MET A 28 10.26 -1.93 -13.10
C MET A 28 9.21 -0.90 -12.64
N GLU A 29 8.51 -0.27 -13.57
CA GLU A 29 7.46 0.71 -13.27
C GLU A 29 6.26 0.06 -12.57
N ARG A 30 5.92 -1.17 -12.98
CA ARG A 30 4.89 -1.99 -12.33
C ARG A 30 5.26 -2.30 -10.89
N PHE A 31 6.52 -2.66 -10.63
CA PHE A 31 7.00 -2.92 -9.28
C PHE A 31 6.94 -1.67 -8.39
N VAL A 32 7.41 -0.52 -8.89
CA VAL A 32 7.34 0.75 -8.15
C VAL A 32 5.88 1.13 -7.86
N ALA A 33 4.97 0.96 -8.83
CA ALA A 33 3.55 1.22 -8.65
C ALA A 33 2.91 0.28 -7.61
N LEU A 34 3.27 -1.01 -7.60
CA LEU A 34 2.83 -1.96 -6.57
C LEU A 34 3.36 -1.58 -5.19
N GLN A 35 4.64 -1.21 -5.07
CA GLN A 35 5.24 -0.77 -3.81
C GLN A 35 4.52 0.46 -3.26
N MET A 36 4.22 1.44 -4.11
CA MET A 36 3.44 2.63 -3.75
C MET A 36 2.02 2.26 -3.31
N ALA A 37 1.35 1.34 -4.00
CA ALA A 37 0.01 0.88 -3.64
C ALA A 37 -0.02 0.21 -2.25
N GLN A 38 1.02 -0.54 -1.88
CA GLN A 38 1.14 -1.14 -0.54
C GLN A 38 1.23 -0.07 0.55
N VAL A 39 2.05 0.97 0.35
CA VAL A 39 2.18 2.09 1.30
C VAL A 39 0.87 2.86 1.45
N LEU A 40 0.19 3.15 0.34
CA LEU A 40 -1.12 3.81 0.35
C LEU A 40 -2.16 2.96 1.10
N THR A 41 -2.15 1.64 0.90
CA THR A 41 -3.05 0.72 1.61
C THR A 41 -2.81 0.74 3.12
N ALA A 42 -1.55 0.72 3.56
CA ALA A 42 -1.20 0.83 4.98
C ALA A 42 -1.68 2.17 5.58
N LEU A 43 -1.50 3.28 4.86
CA LEU A 43 -2.00 4.60 5.27
C LEU A 43 -3.53 4.63 5.41
N VAL A 44 -4.28 4.07 4.45
CA VAL A 44 -5.74 3.99 4.51
C VAL A 44 -6.18 3.19 5.74
N LEU A 45 -5.55 2.04 6.00
CA LEU A 45 -5.88 1.22 7.16
C LEU A 45 -5.53 1.92 8.49
N LEU A 46 -4.42 2.67 8.57
CA LEU A 46 -4.09 3.49 9.75
C LEU A 46 -5.13 4.57 10.01
N LEU A 47 -5.56 5.28 8.96
CA LEU A 47 -6.59 6.32 9.09
C LEU A 47 -7.94 5.72 9.50
N CYS A 48 -8.27 4.53 9.01
CA CYS A 48 -9.42 3.76 9.48
C CYS A 48 -9.28 3.36 10.96
N ALA A 49 -8.12 2.85 11.38
CA ALA A 49 -7.87 2.47 12.78
C ALA A 49 -8.04 3.68 13.72
N GLN A 50 -7.47 4.84 13.36
CA GLN A 50 -7.67 6.11 14.06
C GLN A 50 -9.15 6.53 14.06
N GLY A 51 -9.81 6.46 12.91
CA GLY A 51 -11.20 6.88 12.75
C GLY A 51 -12.21 6.04 13.53
N TYR A 52 -11.90 4.76 13.80
CA TYR A 52 -12.71 3.85 14.61
C TYR A 52 -12.33 3.83 16.10
N GLN A 53 -11.25 4.51 16.51
CA GLN A 53 -10.74 4.54 17.88
C GLN A 53 -10.61 3.14 18.52
N ARG A 54 -10.16 2.17 17.73
CA ARG A 54 -10.02 0.76 18.15
C ARG A 54 -8.59 0.30 17.92
N ASP A 55 -7.87 0.07 19.01
CA ASP A 55 -6.45 -0.28 18.96
C ASP A 55 -6.17 -1.60 18.23
N ILE A 56 -7.15 -2.51 18.22
CA ILE A 56 -7.04 -3.83 17.57
C ILE A 56 -6.70 -3.72 16.07
N TYR A 57 -7.11 -2.63 15.40
CA TYR A 57 -6.85 -2.48 13.97
C TYR A 57 -5.39 -2.11 13.65
N TYR A 58 -4.62 -1.55 14.60
CA TYR A 58 -3.22 -1.21 14.34
C TYR A 58 -2.34 -2.43 14.14
N ASP A 59 -2.66 -3.56 14.79
CA ASP A 59 -1.92 -4.80 14.64
C ASP A 59 -1.93 -5.29 13.18
N VAL A 60 -3.10 -5.25 12.54
CA VAL A 60 -3.26 -5.62 11.13
C VAL A 60 -2.44 -4.71 10.22
N VAL A 61 -2.43 -3.40 10.48
CA VAL A 61 -1.62 -2.46 9.69
C VAL A 61 -0.13 -2.77 9.84
N LEU A 62 0.31 -3.01 11.07
CA LEU A 62 1.70 -3.29 11.38
C LEU A 62 2.16 -4.57 10.67
N VAL A 63 1.38 -5.65 10.78
CA VAL A 63 1.64 -6.93 10.10
C VAL A 63 1.71 -6.72 8.59
N LEU A 64 0.72 -6.07 7.98
CA LEU A 64 0.70 -5.81 6.53
C LEU A 64 1.89 -4.95 6.07
N SER A 65 2.32 -3.97 6.86
CA SER A 65 3.45 -3.12 6.52
C SER A 65 4.76 -3.90 6.50
N VAL A 66 4.95 -4.81 7.46
CA VAL A 66 6.11 -5.72 7.50
C VAL A 66 6.08 -6.69 6.32
N LEU A 67 4.92 -7.28 6.01
CA LEU A 67 4.77 -8.18 4.87
C LEU A 67 4.99 -7.47 3.53
N ALA A 68 4.53 -6.23 3.37
CA ALA A 68 4.75 -5.44 2.17
C ALA A 68 6.26 -5.20 1.93
N PHE A 69 7.01 -4.91 3.00
CA PHE A 69 8.46 -4.76 2.92
C PHE A 69 9.15 -6.08 2.53
N ALA A 70 8.79 -7.19 3.20
CA ALA A 70 9.33 -8.51 2.89
C ALA A 70 9.03 -8.94 1.43
N SER A 71 7.82 -8.68 0.95
CA SER A 71 7.41 -8.99 -0.42
C SER A 71 8.24 -8.23 -1.46
N GLY A 72 8.55 -6.95 -1.18
CA GLY A 72 9.42 -6.14 -2.03
C GLY A 72 10.85 -6.72 -2.13
N LEU A 73 11.43 -7.15 -1.00
CA LEU A 73 12.75 -7.78 -0.99
C LEU A 73 12.79 -9.11 -1.75
N VAL A 74 11.76 -9.94 -1.59
CA VAL A 74 11.66 -11.21 -2.33
C VAL A 74 11.57 -10.93 -3.82
N TYR A 75 10.77 -9.96 -4.23
CA TYR A 75 10.64 -9.58 -5.65
C TYR A 75 11.97 -9.06 -6.22
N LEU A 76 12.66 -8.15 -5.51
CA LEU A 76 13.97 -7.65 -5.92
C LEU A 76 15.01 -8.77 -6.06
N ARG A 77 15.03 -9.71 -5.10
CA ARG A 77 15.95 -10.86 -5.15
C ARG A 77 15.68 -11.78 -6.34
N PHE A 78 14.41 -11.98 -6.70
CA PHE A 78 14.09 -12.69 -7.93
C PHE A 78 14.55 -11.91 -9.15
N LEU A 79 14.30 -10.60 -9.20
CA LEU A 79 14.68 -9.76 -10.32
C LEU A 79 16.20 -9.75 -10.54
N GLU A 80 17.00 -9.63 -9.48
CA GLU A 80 18.48 -9.72 -9.53
C GLU A 80 18.98 -11.04 -10.12
N ARG A 81 18.23 -12.13 -9.96
CA ARG A 81 18.62 -13.45 -10.50
C ARG A 81 18.34 -13.60 -11.99
N TRP A 82 17.46 -12.77 -12.55
CA TRP A 82 17.05 -12.82 -13.96
C TRP A 82 17.66 -11.70 -14.81
N LEU A 83 18.40 -10.78 -14.21
CA LEU A 83 19.09 -9.65 -14.84
C LEU A 83 20.58 -9.97 -15.03
#